data_AF-M6S0F1-F1
#
_entry.id   AF-M6S0F1-F1
#
_cell.length_a   1.000
_cell.length_b   1.000
_cell.length_c   1.000
_cell.angle_alpha   90.00
_cell.angle_beta   90.00
_cell.angle_gamma   90.00
#
_symmetry.space_group_name_H-M   'P 1'
#
loop_
_entity.id
_entity.type
_entity.pdbx_description
1 polymer ?
#
loop_
_entity_poly.entity_id
_entity_poly.type
_entity_poly.pdbx_seq_one_letter_code
_entity_poly.pdbx_strand_id
1 'polypeptide(L)'
;MVQIRVSVMRNSSIREIPSEEVVPGDILKLSAGDMIPADCILLESKDLFVNEATLTGETFPIEKFIETISKNSSLSQRTNSLWMGTHVVSGEAIALVIQTGKKTEFGKISERLKLRPMETEFEVGVRKFGFFCFTLLFF
;
A
#
# COMPACT_ATOMS: atom_id res chain seq x y z
N MET A 1 12.09 -12.28 15.52
CA MET A 1 11.30 -11.52 14.52
C MET A 1 11.83 -10.10 14.52
N VAL A 2 12.17 -9.54 13.35
CA VAL A 2 12.57 -8.14 13.23
C VAL A 2 11.29 -7.31 13.22
N GLN A 3 11.13 -6.41 14.19
CA GLN A 3 10.02 -5.46 14.21
C GLN A 3 10.50 -4.14 13.60
N ILE A 4 9.79 -3.67 12.58
CA ILE A 4 10.02 -2.34 12.01
C ILE A 4 9.39 -1.33 12.97
N ARG A 5 10.17 -0.33 13.39
CA ARG A 5 9.71 0.76 14.25
C ARG A 5 9.59 2.03 13.42
N VAL A 6 8.70 2.91 13.86
CA VAL A 6 8.45 4.20 13.22
C VAL A 6 8.26 5.29 14.27
N SER A 7 8.82 6.46 13.97
CA SER A 7 8.65 7.68 14.76
C SER A 7 7.27 8.29 14.55
N VAL A 8 6.48 8.35 15.62
CA VAL A 8 5.13 8.92 15.63
C VAL A 8 5.03 10.02 16.67
N MET A 9 4.40 11.13 16.29
CA MET A 9 4.08 12.23 17.19
C MET A 9 2.67 12.04 17.78
N ARG A 10 2.60 11.70 19.07
CA ARG A 10 1.36 11.62 19.86
C ARG A 10 1.49 12.49 21.11
N ASN A 11 0.44 13.24 21.45
CA ASN A 11 0.42 14.14 22.61
C ASN A 11 1.63 15.10 22.67
N SER A 12 1.99 15.68 21.52
CA SER A 12 3.14 16.59 21.36
C SER A 12 4.52 15.97 21.72
N SER A 13 4.61 14.65 21.77
CA SER A 13 5.86 13.91 22.00
C SER A 13 6.12 12.92 20.88
N ILE A 14 7.36 12.84 20.40
CA ILE A 14 7.80 11.85 19.42
C ILE A 14 8.11 10.55 20.15
N ARG A 15 7.59 9.43 19.66
CA ARG A 15 7.80 8.09 20.22
C ARG A 15 8.00 7.08 19.09
N GLU A 16 8.89 6.13 19.31
CA GLU A 16 9.10 4.98 18.43
C GLU A 16 8.13 3.86 18.79
N ILE A 17 7.18 3.60 17.90
CA ILE A 17 6.21 2.51 18.05
C ILE A 17 6.42 1.45 16.97
N PRO A 18 6.02 0.19 17.19
CA PRO A 18 5.95 -0.80 16.12
C PRO A 18 5.07 -0.29 14.97
N SER A 19 5.46 -0.55 13.72
CA SER A 19 4.70 -0.13 12.53
C SER A 19 3.26 -0.66 12.52
N GLU A 20 3.02 -1.82 13.17
CA GLU A 20 1.70 -2.45 13.30
C GLU A 20 0.76 -1.69 14.25
N GLU A 21 1.29 -0.85 15.16
CA GLU A 21 0.51 -0.04 16.12
C GLU A 21 0.13 1.35 15.58
N VAL A 22 0.49 1.63 14.33
CA VAL A 22 0.13 2.88 13.63
C VAL A 22 -1.37 2.88 13.33
N VAL A 23 -2.05 3.97 13.67
CA VAL A 23 -3.49 4.15 13.46
C VAL A 23 -3.79 5.44 12.70
N PRO A 24 -4.94 5.52 12.00
CA PRO A 24 -5.38 6.77 11.39
C PRO A 24 -5.45 7.91 12.40
N GLY A 25 -4.94 9.08 12.02
CA GLY A 25 -4.80 10.25 12.88
C GLY A 25 -3.41 10.42 13.51
N ASP A 26 -2.55 9.39 13.43
CA ASP A 26 -1.15 9.53 13.82
C ASP A 26 -0.39 10.48 12.88
N ILE A 27 0.58 11.20 13.43
CA ILE A 27 1.51 12.01 12.64
C ILE A 27 2.87 11.30 12.63
N LEU A 28 3.31 10.86 11.46
CA LEU A 28 4.60 10.21 11.25
C LEU A 28 5.68 11.26 11.02
N LYS A 29 6.85 11.02 11.60
CA LYS A 29 8.10 11.69 11.20
C LYS A 29 8.93 10.67 10.42
N LEU A 30 9.22 10.99 9.17
CA LEU A 30 9.91 10.11 8.24
C LEU A 30 11.22 10.75 7.77
N SER A 31 12.22 9.90 7.57
CA SER A 31 13.58 10.26 7.18
C SER A 31 14.07 9.29 6.09
N ALA A 32 15.16 9.65 5.43
CA ALA A 32 15.81 8.76 4.44
C ALA A 32 16.06 7.35 5.01
N GLY A 33 15.62 6.33 4.28
CA GLY A 33 15.70 4.93 4.67
C GLY A 33 14.45 4.38 5.39
N ASP A 34 13.54 5.25 5.84
CA ASP A 34 12.33 4.80 6.52
C ASP A 34 11.34 4.15 5.55
N MET A 35 10.76 3.04 6.00
CA MET A 35 9.62 2.42 5.33
C MET A 35 8.34 3.14 5.75
N ILE A 36 7.47 3.41 4.78
CA ILE A 36 6.17 4.04 5.03
C ILE A 36 5.18 2.94 5.48
N PRO A 37 4.68 2.98 6.74
CA PRO A 37 3.88 1.89 7.31
C PRO A 37 2.40 1.96 6.93
N ALA A 38 1.94 3.10 6.39
CA ALA A 38 0.53 3.40 6.20
C ALA A 38 0.33 4.42 5.07
N ASP A 39 -0.89 4.55 4.56
CA ASP A 39 -1.19 5.59 3.58
C ASP A 39 -1.36 6.93 4.31
N CYS A 40 -0.58 7.93 3.89
CA CYS A 40 -0.47 9.21 4.56
C CYS A 40 -0.64 10.40 3.59
N ILE A 41 -1.01 11.55 4.13
CA ILE A 41 -0.97 12.84 3.43
C ILE A 41 0.14 13.68 4.04
N LEU A 42 0.95 14.32 3.20
CA LEU A 42 2.04 15.18 3.63
C LEU A 42 1.52 16.44 4.33
N LEU A 43 2.13 16.73 5.47
CA LEU A 43 1.98 17.98 6.20
C LEU A 43 3.22 18.86 5.99
N GLU A 44 4.40 18.25 6.02
CA GLU A 44 5.69 18.91 5.75
C GLU A 44 6.58 17.98 4.90
N SER A 45 7.36 18.54 4.00
CA SER A 45 8.37 17.80 3.24
C SER A 45 9.61 18.68 2.98
N LYS A 46 10.78 18.04 2.97
CA LYS A 46 12.05 18.68 2.63
C LYS A 46 12.90 17.72 1.81
N ASP A 47 13.15 18.07 0.55
CA ASP A 47 13.92 17.27 -0.42
C ASP A 47 13.46 15.80 -0.45
N LEU A 48 12.14 15.59 -0.37
CA LEU A 48 11.54 14.28 -0.14
C LEU A 48 11.39 13.50 -1.45
N PHE A 49 12.13 12.41 -1.56
CA PHE A 49 12.03 11.45 -2.66
C PHE A 49 11.60 10.09 -2.12
N VAL A 50 10.61 9.48 -2.76
CA VAL A 50 10.04 8.20 -2.33
C VAL A 50 10.10 7.20 -3.47
N ASN A 51 10.50 5.97 -3.16
CA ASN A 51 10.48 4.88 -4.11
C ASN A 51 9.12 4.19 -4.07
N GLU A 52 8.32 4.41 -5.11
CA GLU A 52 6.96 3.87 -5.23
C GLU A 52 6.88 2.66 -6.17
N ALA A 53 8.01 2.06 -6.55
CA ALA A 53 8.08 0.94 -7.49
C ALA A 53 7.16 -0.23 -7.10
N THR A 54 7.00 -0.48 -5.80
CA THR A 54 6.13 -1.53 -5.27
C THR A 54 4.64 -1.32 -5.62
N LEU A 55 4.20 -0.07 -5.80
CA LEU A 55 2.80 0.26 -6.05
C LEU A 55 2.54 0.69 -7.49
N THR A 56 3.43 1.49 -8.08
CA THR A 56 3.25 2.07 -9.42
C THR A 56 4.02 1.34 -10.51
N GLY A 57 5.04 0.55 -10.14
CA GLY A 57 5.98 -0.07 -11.09
C GLY A 57 7.03 0.90 -11.65
N GLU A 58 7.04 2.16 -11.20
CA GLU A 58 8.02 3.16 -11.63
C GLU A 58 9.34 2.99 -10.85
N THR A 59 10.45 2.78 -11.57
CA THR A 59 11.75 2.47 -10.95
C THR A 59 12.45 3.71 -10.35
N PHE A 60 12.14 4.90 -10.86
CA PHE A 60 12.79 6.13 -10.40
C PHE A 60 12.06 6.72 -9.18
N PRO A 61 12.79 7.22 -8.18
CA PRO A 61 12.19 7.90 -7.03
C PRO A 61 11.35 9.11 -7.49
N ILE A 62 10.19 9.26 -6.88
CA ILE A 62 9.25 10.34 -7.17
C ILE A 62 9.41 11.42 -6.09
N GLU A 63 9.56 12.66 -6.53
CA GLU A 63 9.60 13.82 -5.63
C GLU A 63 8.20 14.14 -5.10
N LYS A 64 8.13 14.55 -3.83
CA LYS A 64 6.88 14.70 -3.10
C LYS A 64 6.71 16.12 -2.54
N PHE A 65 5.52 16.67 -2.75
CA PHE A 65 5.20 18.07 -2.46
C PHE A 65 3.89 18.22 -1.70
N ILE A 66 3.80 19.25 -0.88
CA ILE A 66 2.57 19.64 -0.19
C ILE A 66 1.74 20.47 -1.17
N GLU A 67 0.89 19.80 -1.95
CA GLU A 67 0.01 20.47 -2.92
C GLU A 67 -1.42 19.94 -2.86
N THR A 68 -2.35 20.75 -3.36
CA THR A 68 -3.76 20.36 -3.48
C THR A 68 -3.96 19.62 -4.78
N ILE A 69 -4.26 18.33 -4.69
CA ILE A 69 -4.41 17.45 -5.84
C ILE A 69 -5.89 17.11 -6.04
N SER A 70 -6.30 17.02 -7.30
CA SER A 70 -7.67 16.62 -7.64
C SER A 70 -7.98 15.22 -7.13
N LYS A 71 -9.19 15.02 -6.62
CA LYS A 71 -9.67 13.71 -6.17
C LYS A 71 -9.62 12.65 -7.28
N ASN A 72 -9.73 13.08 -8.53
CA ASN A 72 -9.74 12.21 -9.71
C ASN A 72 -8.33 11.87 -10.23
N SER A 73 -7.27 12.41 -9.61
CA SER A 73 -5.90 12.09 -10.00
C SER A 73 -5.55 10.64 -9.71
N SER A 74 -4.79 10.04 -10.63
CA SER A 74 -4.25 8.68 -10.48
C SER A 74 -3.26 8.60 -9.31
N LEU A 75 -2.90 7.38 -8.88
CA LEU A 75 -1.95 7.19 -7.77
C LEU A 75 -0.59 7.86 -8.05
N SER A 76 -0.05 7.70 -9.26
CA SER A 76 1.24 8.29 -9.64
C SER A 76 1.22 9.83 -9.67
N GLN A 77 0.05 10.44 -9.85
CA GLN A 77 -0.11 11.90 -9.84
C GLN A 77 -0.27 12.47 -8.42
N ARG A 78 -0.40 11.64 -7.39
CA ARG A 78 -0.60 12.08 -6.01
C ARG A 78 0.74 12.27 -5.29
N THR A 79 1.43 13.35 -5.67
CA THR A 79 2.70 13.83 -5.08
C THR A 79 2.58 14.29 -3.63
N ASN A 80 1.37 14.56 -3.14
CA ASN A 80 1.11 14.93 -1.74
C ASN A 80 0.84 13.75 -0.81
N SER A 81 0.84 12.54 -1.36
CA SER A 81 0.48 11.31 -0.66
C SER A 81 1.67 10.36 -0.57
N LEU A 82 1.72 9.63 0.55
CA LEU A 82 2.67 8.55 0.81
C LEU A 82 1.90 7.24 0.94
N TRP A 83 2.48 6.14 0.47
CA TRP A 83 1.78 4.86 0.37
C TRP A 83 2.42 3.78 1.24
N MET A 84 1.59 2.92 1.84
CA MET A 84 2.09 1.78 2.60
C MET A 84 2.99 0.88 1.74
N GLY A 85 4.15 0.50 2.28
CA GLY A 85 5.08 -0.44 1.65
C GLY A 85 6.09 0.22 0.70
N THR A 86 6.01 1.53 0.49
CA THR A 86 7.08 2.32 -0.16
C THR A 86 8.11 2.77 0.86
N HIS A 87 9.24 3.32 0.41
CA HIS A 87 10.30 3.79 1.31
C HIS A 87 10.85 5.14 0.88
N VAL A 88 11.30 5.91 1.86
CA VAL A 88 11.94 7.20 1.64
C VAL A 88 13.36 6.98 1.15
N VAL A 89 13.68 7.53 -0.01
CA VAL A 89 15.02 7.47 -0.61
C VAL A 89 15.91 8.57 -0.05
N SER A 90 15.37 9.78 0.04
CA SER A 90 16.06 10.94 0.61
C SER A 90 15.06 11.95 1.17
N GLY A 91 15.59 12.85 2.02
CA GLY A 91 14.82 13.93 2.62
C GLY A 91 14.13 13.55 3.92
N GLU A 92 13.27 14.47 4.37
CA GLU A 92 12.49 14.35 5.60
C GLU A 92 11.04 14.73 5.32
N ALA A 93 10.13 14.14 6.10
CA ALA A 93 8.71 14.44 5.99
C ALA A 93 7.98 14.34 7.33
N ILE A 94 6.93 15.15 7.46
CA ILE A 94 5.89 14.98 8.46
C ILE A 94 4.60 14.64 7.71
N ALA A 95 3.96 13.52 8.06
CA ALA A 95 2.80 13.03 7.33
C ALA A 95 1.68 12.56 8.28
N LEU A 96 0.43 12.87 7.93
CA LEU A 96 -0.75 12.42 8.65
C LEU A 96 -1.22 11.06 8.10
N VAL A 97 -1.37 10.08 8.97
CA VAL A 97 -1.90 8.77 8.62
C VAL A 97 -3.40 8.85 8.34
N ILE A 98 -3.81 8.38 7.17
CA ILE A 98 -5.23 8.38 6.73
C ILE A 98 -5.80 6.96 6.71
N GLN A 99 -5.05 5.99 6.20
CA GLN A 99 -5.49 4.58 6.12
C GLN A 99 -4.38 3.64 6.54
N THR A 100 -4.74 2.54 7.22
CA THR A 100 -3.82 1.50 7.67
C THR A 100 -4.34 0.11 7.31
N GLY A 101 -3.44 -0.87 7.28
CA GLY A 101 -3.76 -2.28 7.05
C GLY A 101 -4.49 -2.53 5.73
N LYS A 102 -5.60 -3.29 5.76
CA LYS A 102 -6.36 -3.67 4.55
C LYS A 102 -6.97 -2.51 3.78
N LYS A 103 -7.11 -1.34 4.40
CA LYS A 103 -7.72 -0.16 3.77
C LYS A 103 -6.72 0.61 2.93
N THR A 104 -5.42 0.38 3.08
CA THR A 104 -4.40 1.05 2.25
C THR A 104 -4.50 0.62 0.79
N GLU A 105 -3.92 1.40 -0.12
CA GLU A 105 -3.85 1.02 -1.54
C GLU A 105 -3.10 -0.32 -1.72
N PHE A 106 -1.99 -0.50 -1.00
CA PHE A 106 -1.29 -1.78 -0.96
C PHE A 106 -2.15 -2.91 -0.38
N GLY A 107 -2.87 -2.64 0.72
CA GLY A 107 -3.77 -3.61 1.36
C GLY A 107 -4.93 -4.04 0.44
N LYS A 108 -5.51 -3.12 -0.31
CA LYS A 108 -6.55 -3.39 -1.32
C LYS A 108 -6.02 -4.30 -2.44
N ILE A 109 -4.80 -4.04 -2.92
CA ILE A 109 -4.16 -4.88 -3.94
C ILE A 109 -3.90 -6.28 -3.38
N SER A 110 -3.34 -6.38 -2.17
CA SER A 110 -3.07 -7.65 -1.51
C SER A 110 -4.34 -8.48 -1.31
N GLU A 111 -5.46 -7.88 -0.91
CA GLU A 111 -6.72 -8.60 -0.76
C GLU A 111 -7.32 -9.05 -2.10
N ARG A 112 -7.18 -8.26 -3.17
CA ARG A 112 -7.62 -8.68 -4.52
C ARG A 112 -6.83 -9.90 -5.02
N LEU A 113 -5.53 -9.98 -4.73
CA LEU A 113 -4.69 -11.11 -5.11
C LEU A 113 -5.03 -12.42 -4.36
N LYS A 114 -5.67 -12.32 -3.18
CA LYS A 114 -6.13 -13.51 -2.42
C LYS A 114 -7.43 -14.10 -2.96
N LEU A 115 -8.15 -13.38 -3.82
CA LEU A 115 -9.36 -13.92 -4.44
C LEU A 115 -9.00 -15.12 -5.28
N ARG A 116 -9.75 -16.23 -5.12
CA ARG A 116 -9.56 -17.42 -5.94
C ARG A 116 -9.66 -17.02 -7.41
N PRO A 117 -8.72 -17.46 -8.27
CA PRO A 117 -8.89 -17.30 -9.70
C PRO A 117 -10.25 -17.88 -10.09
N MET A 118 -11.00 -17.15 -10.91
CA MET A 118 -12.23 -17.70 -11.50
C MET A 118 -11.86 -18.98 -12.25
N GLU A 119 -12.73 -19.98 -12.21
CA GLU A 119 -12.51 -21.19 -12.98
C GLU A 119 -12.30 -20.82 -14.45
N THR A 120 -11.22 -21.33 -15.02
CA THR A 120 -10.90 -21.10 -16.42
C THR A 120 -11.93 -21.78 -17.31
N GLU A 121 -12.12 -21.29 -18.54
CA GLU A 121 -13.00 -21.97 -19.50
C GLU A 121 -12.58 -23.42 -19.75
N PHE A 122 -11.28 -23.71 -19.66
CA PHE A 122 -10.74 -25.06 -19.73
C PHE A 122 -11.20 -25.93 -18.55
N GLU A 123 -11.09 -25.47 -17.30
CA GLU A 123 -11.57 -26.20 -16.12
C GLU A 123 -13.09 -26.42 -16.16
N VAL A 124 -13.84 -25.41 -16.61
CA VAL A 124 -15.29 -25.54 -16.86
C VAL A 124 -15.56 -26.63 -17.90
N GLY A 125 -14.77 -26.67 -18.97
CA GLY A 125 -14.85 -27.68 -20.03
C GLY A 125 -14.53 -29.09 -19.54
N VAL A 126 -13.43 -29.28 -18.82
CA VAL A 126 -13.01 -30.57 -18.24
C VAL A 126 -14.06 -31.08 -17.25
N ARG A 127 -14.64 -30.21 -16.41
CA ARG A 127 -15.71 -30.60 -15.49
C ARG A 127 -16.97 -31.06 -16.24
N LYS A 128 -17.41 -30.30 -17.25
CA LYS A 128 -18.58 -30.68 -18.07
C LYS A 128 -18.34 -32.00 -18.80
N PHE A 129 -17.14 -32.20 -19.35
CA PHE A 129 -16.75 -33.46 -19.98
C PHE A 129 -16.72 -34.62 -18.98
N GLY A 130 -16.19 -34.40 -17.77
CA GLY A 130 -16.22 -35.39 -16.69
C GLY A 130 -17.65 -35.81 -16.33
N PHE A 131 -18.57 -34.86 -16.18
CA PHE A 131 -20.00 -35.16 -15.96
C PHE A 131 -20.63 -35.91 -17.13
N PHE A 132 -20.27 -35.58 -18.37
CA PHE A 132 -20.72 -36.30 -19.55
C PHE A 132 -20.27 -37.76 -19.54
N CYS A 133 -18.99 -38.03 -19.31
CA CYS A 133 -18.47 -39.40 -19.20
C CYS A 133 -19.10 -40.17 -18.03
N PHE A 134 -19.30 -39.54 -16.88
CA PHE A 134 -19.94 -40.16 -15.72
C PHE A 134 -21.39 -40.52 -16.04
N THR A 135 -22.13 -39.64 -16.71
CA THR A 135 -23.50 -39.94 -17.16
C THR A 135 -23.52 -41.12 -18.13
N LEU A 136 -22.53 -41.24 -19.01
CA LEU A 136 -22.46 -42.31 -20.01
C LEU A 136 -22.06 -43.68 -19.44
N LEU A 137 -21.33 -43.71 -18.31
CA LEU A 137 -20.85 -44.95 -17.68
C LEU A 137 -21.88 -45.59 -16.74
N PHE A 138 -22.87 -44.84 -16.28
CA PHE A 138 -23.90 -45.29 -15.33
C PHE A 138 -25.28 -45.48 -15.99
N PHE A 139 -25.31 -45.61 -17.31
CA PHE A 139 -26.40 -46.18 -18.12
C PHE A 139 -25.93 -47.49 -18.75
#